data_AF-A0A0B6YWA8-F1
#
_entry.id   AF-A0A0B6YWA8-F1
#
_cell.length_a   1.000
_cell.length_b   1.000
_cell.length_c   1.000
_cell.angle_alpha   90.00
_cell.angle_beta   90.00
_cell.angle_gamma   90.00
#
_symmetry.space_group_name_H-M   'P 1'
#
loop_
_entity.id
_entity.type
_entity.pdbx_description
1 polymer ?
#
loop_
_entity_poly.entity_id
_entity_poly.type
_entity_poly.pdbx_seq_one_letter_code
_entity_poly.pdbx_strand_id
1 'polypeptide(L)'
;LSSSEGYSPTQAMIQSNLGRTVNQKYNTQSKIAAGMGEKMLKLHELYMETYLNKDYTLDNHRLMWLRAMNQNYDTINMDMSVRLWPPHIQKQIGKFLLEMILYDLKVDANIFRSRAQERIVPAFCSIVRPDVSFFTATEIKMHPVVTKLFNVDNTESFTFDPSTVPMIIPPVPG
;
A
#
# COMPACT_ATOMS: atom_id res chain seq x y z
N LEU A 1 -3.02 7.06 34.37
CA LEU A 1 -4.25 7.63 33.80
C LEU A 1 -3.89 8.29 32.47
N SER A 2 -4.30 7.64 31.38
CA SER A 2 -4.37 8.07 29.97
C SER A 2 -3.64 9.35 29.53
N SER A 3 -2.53 9.19 28.80
CA SER A 3 -2.19 10.08 27.69
C SER A 3 -2.03 9.24 26.44
N SER A 4 -3.12 9.08 25.68
CA SER A 4 -3.04 8.79 24.26
C SER A 4 -2.39 10.00 23.60
N GLU A 5 -1.06 10.07 23.62
CA GLU A 5 -0.35 10.90 22.65
C GLU A 5 -0.66 10.30 21.28
N GLY A 6 -1.54 10.95 20.53
CA GLY A 6 -1.93 10.50 19.20
C GLY A 6 -0.68 10.25 18.36
N TYR A 7 -0.48 9.00 17.97
CA TYR A 7 0.61 8.58 17.09
C TYR A 7 0.61 9.48 15.86
N SER A 8 1.68 10.26 15.68
CA SER A 8 1.87 11.14 14.54
C SER A 8 3.08 10.62 13.77
N PRO A 9 2.90 10.16 12.52
CA PRO A 9 4.00 9.59 11.75
C PRO A 9 5.05 10.66 11.43
N THR A 10 6.33 10.27 11.41
CA THR A 10 7.40 11.17 11.03
C THR A 10 7.34 11.46 9.53
N GLN A 11 7.72 12.68 9.15
CA GLN A 11 7.78 13.11 7.76
C GLN A 11 8.67 12.17 6.93
N ALA A 12 9.82 11.74 7.46
CA ALA A 12 10.74 10.83 6.79
C ALA A 12 10.12 9.44 6.51
N MET A 13 9.32 8.93 7.46
CA MET A 13 8.58 7.69 7.30
C MET A 13 7.53 7.80 6.19
N ILE A 14 6.73 8.88 6.20
CA ILE A 14 5.70 9.11 5.17
C ILE A 14 6.33 9.21 3.79
N GLN A 15 7.41 9.98 3.63
CA GLN A 15 8.12 10.09 2.35
C GLN A 15 8.60 8.74 1.83
N SER A 16 9.22 7.94 2.70
CA SER A 16 9.70 6.61 2.31
C SER A 16 8.56 5.68 1.91
N ASN A 17 7.45 5.72 2.65
CA ASN A 17 6.27 4.90 2.38
C ASN A 17 5.57 5.31 1.08
N LEU A 18 5.35 6.61 0.84
CA LEU A 18 4.73 7.10 -0.40
C LEU A 18 5.52 6.63 -1.64
N GLY A 19 6.85 6.80 -1.63
CA GLY A 19 7.70 6.34 -2.73
C GLY A 19 7.62 4.83 -2.96
N ARG A 20 7.61 4.05 -1.87
CA ARG A 20 7.46 2.59 -1.95
C ARG A 20 6.11 2.18 -2.52
N THR A 21 5.02 2.80 -2.06
CA THR A 21 3.66 2.54 -2.55
C THR A 21 3.52 2.85 -4.03
N VAL A 22 4.11 3.94 -4.52
CA VAL A 22 4.13 4.25 -5.96
C VAL A 22 4.88 3.17 -6.74
N ASN A 23 6.07 2.77 -6.28
CA ASN A 23 6.83 1.72 -6.96
C ASN A 23 6.08 0.38 -6.98
N GLN A 24 5.42 0.00 -5.87
CA GLN A 24 4.58 -1.20 -5.80
C GLN A 24 3.39 -1.13 -6.78
N LYS A 25 2.67 -0.01 -6.83
CA LYS A 25 1.57 0.20 -7.78
C LYS A 25 2.07 0.13 -9.22
N TYR A 26 3.19 0.76 -9.53
CA TYR A 26 3.81 0.69 -10.86
C TYR A 26 4.15 -0.75 -11.27
N ASN A 27 4.80 -1.52 -10.39
CA ASN A 27 5.11 -2.92 -10.67
C ASN A 27 3.84 -3.76 -10.87
N THR A 28 2.81 -3.54 -10.04
CA THR A 28 1.53 -4.24 -10.15
C THR A 28 0.86 -3.95 -11.50
N GLN A 29 0.77 -2.67 -11.89
CA GLN A 29 0.19 -2.27 -13.16
C GLN A 29 1.00 -2.79 -14.35
N SER A 30 2.33 -2.80 -14.26
CA SER A 30 3.20 -3.38 -15.29
C SER A 30 2.95 -4.88 -15.47
N LYS A 31 2.73 -5.63 -14.38
CA LYS A 31 2.39 -7.06 -14.42
C LYS A 31 1.01 -7.29 -15.05
N ILE A 32 0.02 -6.49 -14.67
CA ILE A 32 -1.33 -6.55 -15.26
C ILE A 32 -1.27 -6.28 -16.76
N ALA A 33 -0.60 -5.21 -17.18
CA ALA A 33 -0.46 -4.85 -18.59
C ALA A 33 0.29 -5.92 -19.42
N ALA A 34 1.18 -6.69 -18.79
CA ALA A 34 1.88 -7.82 -19.42
C ALA A 34 1.04 -9.12 -19.51
N GLY A 35 -0.24 -9.07 -19.13
CA GLY A 35 -1.13 -10.25 -19.11
C GLY A 35 -0.76 -11.29 -18.06
N MET A 36 -0.03 -10.89 -17.00
CA MET A 36 0.48 -11.84 -16.01
C MET A 36 -0.62 -12.50 -15.18
N GLY A 37 -1.75 -11.80 -14.99
CA GLY A 37 -2.90 -12.35 -14.26
C GLY A 37 -3.47 -13.61 -14.93
N GLU A 38 -3.67 -13.57 -16.25
CA GLU A 38 -4.19 -14.71 -17.03
C GLU A 38 -3.23 -15.89 -17.03
N LYS A 39 -1.93 -15.60 -17.21
CA LYS A 39 -0.86 -16.61 -17.15
C LYS A 39 -0.82 -17.30 -15.78
N MET A 40 -0.92 -16.52 -14.71
CA MET A 40 -0.92 -17.02 -13.34
C MET A 40 -2.16 -17.84 -13.04
N LEU A 41 -3.33 -17.41 -13.52
CA LEU A 41 -4.59 -18.16 -13.38
C LEU A 41 -4.48 -19.53 -14.05
N LYS A 42 -4.06 -19.58 -15.32
CA LYS A 42 -3.90 -20.84 -16.05
C LYS A 42 -2.91 -21.79 -15.36
N LEU A 43 -1.80 -21.26 -14.85
CA LEU A 43 -0.82 -22.05 -14.12
C LEU A 43 -1.38 -22.59 -12.80
N HIS A 44 -2.14 -21.76 -12.07
CA HIS A 44 -2.78 -22.16 -10.81
C HIS A 44 -3.86 -23.22 -11.06
N GLU A 45 -4.66 -23.09 -12.11
CA GLU A 45 -5.66 -24.10 -12.53
C GLU A 45 -5.01 -25.48 -12.74
N LEU A 46 -3.93 -25.54 -13.52
CA LEU A 46 -3.19 -26.78 -13.78
C LEU A 46 -2.59 -27.40 -12.51
N TYR A 47 -2.07 -26.54 -11.61
CA TYR A 47 -1.60 -26.97 -10.30
C TYR A 47 -2.75 -27.56 -9.47
N MET A 48 -3.91 -26.89 -9.45
CA MET A 48 -5.08 -27.30 -8.69
C MET A 48 -5.71 -28.58 -9.24
N GLU A 49 -5.69 -28.82 -10.56
CA GLU A 49 -6.10 -30.08 -11.17
C GLU A 49 -5.32 -31.26 -10.59
N THR A 50 -4.01 -31.10 -10.44
CA THR A 50 -3.16 -32.15 -9.86
C THR A 50 -3.37 -32.27 -8.34
N TYR A 51 -3.52 -31.13 -7.65
CA TYR A 51 -3.73 -31.08 -6.20
C TYR A 51 -5.05 -31.68 -5.73
N LEU A 52 -6.12 -31.53 -6.53
CA LEU A 52 -7.44 -32.05 -6.22
C LEU A 52 -7.65 -33.49 -6.72
N ASN A 53 -6.73 -34.04 -7.50
CA ASN A 53 -6.84 -35.38 -8.05
C ASN A 53 -6.60 -36.43 -6.96
N LYS A 54 -7.65 -37.19 -6.63
CA LYS A 54 -7.62 -38.24 -5.59
C LYS A 54 -6.81 -39.47 -5.97
N ASP A 55 -6.66 -39.72 -7.27
CA ASP A 55 -5.89 -40.85 -7.80
C ASP A 55 -4.40 -40.51 -7.95
N TYR A 56 -4.05 -39.23 -7.79
CA TYR A 56 -2.69 -38.77 -7.83
C TYR A 56 -2.06 -38.83 -6.44
N THR A 57 -0.93 -39.53 -6.32
CA THR A 57 -0.15 -39.52 -5.09
C THR A 57 0.44 -38.12 -4.90
N LEU A 58 -0.13 -37.35 -3.97
CA LEU A 58 0.35 -36.00 -3.64
C LEU A 58 1.84 -36.04 -3.32
N ASP A 59 2.63 -35.36 -4.14
CA ASP A 59 4.05 -35.15 -3.91
C ASP A 59 4.31 -33.72 -3.41
N ASN A 60 5.58 -33.32 -3.36
CA ASN A 60 5.94 -31.99 -2.87
C ASN A 60 5.26 -30.90 -3.73
N HIS A 61 4.48 -30.00 -3.10
CA HIS A 61 3.75 -28.93 -3.79
C HIS A 61 4.62 -28.05 -4.69
N ARG A 62 5.90 -27.83 -4.32
CA ARG A 62 6.86 -27.11 -5.16
C ARG A 62 7.15 -27.86 -6.46
N LEU A 63 7.29 -29.18 -6.39
CA LEU A 63 7.52 -30.00 -7.59
C LEU A 63 6.29 -30.01 -8.49
N MET A 64 5.08 -30.10 -7.91
CA MET A 64 3.83 -29.98 -8.66
C MET A 64 3.75 -28.66 -9.41
N TRP A 65 4.05 -27.54 -8.75
CA TRP A 65 4.09 -26.21 -9.36
C TRP A 65 5.11 -26.12 -10.50
N LEU A 66 6.33 -26.63 -10.29
CA LEU A 66 7.38 -26.66 -11.31
C LEU A 66 6.99 -27.51 -12.53
N ARG A 67 6.29 -28.63 -12.34
CA ARG A 67 5.77 -29.43 -13.46
C ARG A 67 4.71 -28.67 -14.25
N ALA A 68 3.77 -28.03 -13.57
CA ALA A 68 2.75 -27.20 -14.21
C ALA A 68 3.38 -26.06 -15.03
N MET A 69 4.44 -25.46 -14.51
CA MET A 69 5.22 -24.42 -15.20
C MET A 69 5.95 -24.98 -16.42
N ASN A 70 6.64 -26.12 -16.28
CA ASN A 70 7.36 -26.76 -17.38
C ASN A 70 6.45 -27.22 -18.52
N GLN A 71 5.25 -27.72 -18.21
CA GLN A 71 4.25 -28.11 -19.21
C GLN A 71 3.80 -26.94 -20.10
N ASN A 72 4.00 -25.70 -19.66
CA ASN A 72 3.63 -24.49 -20.39
C ASN A 72 4.80 -23.53 -20.62
N TYR A 73 6.04 -24.00 -20.53
CA TYR A 73 7.25 -23.16 -20.52
C TYR A 73 7.34 -22.21 -21.72
N ASP A 74 6.97 -22.68 -22.92
CA ASP A 74 7.03 -21.88 -24.17
C ASP A 74 5.94 -20.80 -24.27
N THR A 75 4.89 -20.88 -23.44
CA THR A 75 3.74 -19.93 -23.47
C THR A 75 3.66 -19.02 -22.25
N ILE A 76 4.24 -19.43 -21.11
CA ILE A 76 4.15 -18.72 -19.84
C ILE A 76 5.55 -18.24 -19.42
N ASN A 77 6.03 -17.17 -20.05
CA ASN A 77 7.17 -16.43 -19.50
C ASN A 77 6.71 -15.70 -18.22
N MET A 78 7.16 -16.19 -17.07
CA MET A 78 6.87 -15.70 -15.71
C MET A 78 8.05 -14.89 -15.13
N ASP A 79 8.68 -14.02 -15.92
CA ASP A 79 9.59 -13.04 -15.33
C ASP A 79 8.81 -12.09 -14.41
N MET A 80 8.75 -12.47 -13.13
CA MET A 80 8.06 -11.77 -12.06
C MET A 80 8.97 -10.79 -11.33
N SER A 81 10.18 -10.54 -11.83
CA SER A 81 11.18 -9.72 -11.16
C SER A 81 10.61 -8.35 -10.82
N VAL A 82 10.55 -8.06 -9.53
CA VAL A 82 10.10 -6.75 -9.06
C VAL A 82 11.22 -5.77 -9.34
N ARG A 83 10.93 -4.74 -10.15
CA ARG A 83 11.88 -3.66 -10.38
C ARG A 83 11.86 -2.74 -9.16
N LEU A 84 12.77 -2.99 -8.23
CA LEU A 84 12.97 -2.15 -7.06
C LEU A 84 13.71 -0.87 -7.46
N TRP A 85 13.08 0.28 -7.28
CA TRP A 85 13.76 1.56 -7.43
C TRP A 85 14.76 1.78 -6.29
N PRO A 86 15.91 2.42 -6.55
CA PRO A 86 16.86 2.77 -5.51
C PRO A 86 16.21 3.58 -4.38
N PRO A 87 16.64 3.42 -3.10
CA PRO A 87 16.01 4.11 -1.97
C PRO A 87 15.96 5.63 -2.09
N HIS A 88 16.98 6.24 -2.68
CA HIS A 88 17.03 7.69 -2.89
C HIS A 88 15.95 8.18 -3.88
N ILE A 89 15.63 7.40 -4.92
CA ILE A 89 14.55 7.70 -5.86
C ILE A 89 13.20 7.62 -5.16
N GLN A 90 12.98 6.55 -4.39
CA GLN A 90 11.74 6.41 -3.60
C GLN A 90 11.55 7.59 -2.65
N LYS A 91 12.60 8.00 -1.94
CA LYS A 91 12.55 9.16 -1.03
C LYS A 91 12.24 10.47 -1.76
N GLN A 92 12.83 10.71 -2.93
CA GLN A 92 12.56 11.93 -3.72
C GLN A 92 11.13 11.98 -4.23
N ILE A 93 10.61 10.87 -4.77
CA ILE A 93 9.22 10.76 -5.23
C ILE A 93 8.26 10.98 -4.06
N GLY A 94 8.52 10.35 -2.92
CA GLY A 94 7.69 10.51 -1.75
C GLY A 94 7.75 11.91 -1.13
N LYS A 95 8.91 12.58 -1.19
CA LYS A 95 9.05 13.99 -0.82
C LYS A 95 8.17 14.87 -1.71
N PHE A 96 8.28 14.70 -3.03
CA PHE A 96 7.48 15.45 -3.99
C PHE A 96 5.97 15.29 -3.74
N LEU A 97 5.50 14.04 -3.56
CA LEU A 97 4.09 13.77 -3.28
C LEU A 97 3.63 14.36 -1.93
N LEU A 98 4.47 14.28 -0.90
CA LEU A 98 4.14 14.84 0.40
C LEU A 98 4.08 16.37 0.36
N GLU A 99 4.96 17.02 -0.41
CA GLU A 99 4.91 18.48 -0.61
C GLU A 99 3.60 18.90 -1.28
N MET A 100 3.13 18.17 -2.31
CA MET A 100 1.81 18.42 -2.90
C MET A 100 0.69 18.29 -1.86
N ILE A 101 0.71 17.23 -1.04
CA ILE A 101 -0.30 17.03 0.02
C ILE A 101 -0.26 18.17 1.05
N LEU A 102 0.92 18.65 1.43
CA LEU A 102 1.04 19.70 2.45
C LEU A 102 0.65 21.09 1.94
N TYR A 103 0.95 21.41 0.68
CA TYR A 103 0.77 22.76 0.15
C TYR A 103 -0.52 22.94 -0.66
N ASP A 104 -0.97 21.90 -1.35
CA ASP A 104 -2.10 22.00 -2.27
C ASP A 104 -3.42 21.60 -1.61
N LEU A 105 -3.38 20.69 -0.61
CA LEU A 105 -4.58 20.25 0.06
C LEU A 105 -4.99 21.24 1.17
N LYS A 106 -6.13 21.88 0.95
CA LYS A 106 -6.68 22.92 1.84
C LYS A 106 -8.11 22.60 2.23
N VAL A 107 -8.55 23.12 3.38
CA VAL A 107 -9.88 22.93 3.94
C VAL A 107 -10.42 24.26 4.46
N ASP A 108 -11.74 24.44 4.42
CA ASP A 108 -12.38 25.55 5.13
C ASP A 108 -12.41 25.25 6.64
N ALA A 109 -11.65 26.01 7.42
CA ALA A 109 -11.61 25.89 8.88
C ALA A 109 -12.97 26.18 9.54
N ASN A 110 -13.88 26.86 8.84
CA ASN A 110 -15.19 27.26 9.32
C ASN A 110 -16.34 26.40 8.74
N ILE A 111 -16.05 25.28 8.07
CA ILE A 111 -17.07 24.43 7.40
C ILE A 111 -18.25 24.03 8.31
N PHE A 112 -18.01 23.87 9.62
CA PHE A 112 -19.04 23.51 10.61
C PHE A 112 -19.74 24.71 11.26
N ARG A 113 -19.48 25.95 10.82
CA ARG A 113 -20.01 27.19 11.42
C ARG A 113 -20.90 27.92 10.42
N SER A 114 -22.21 27.75 10.53
CA SER A 114 -23.23 28.22 9.56
C SER A 114 -23.34 29.74 9.33
N ARG A 115 -22.53 30.57 10.00
CA ARG A 115 -22.52 32.04 9.86
C ARG A 115 -21.12 32.66 9.82
N ALA A 116 -20.07 31.84 9.78
CA ALA A 116 -18.70 32.34 9.68
C ALA A 116 -18.31 32.50 8.20
N GLN A 117 -17.48 33.49 7.90
CA GLN A 117 -16.87 33.61 6.58
C GLN A 117 -15.93 32.43 6.33
N GLU A 118 -15.83 32.01 5.07
CA GLU A 118 -14.91 30.97 4.63
C GLU A 118 -13.47 31.32 5.02
N ARG A 119 -12.76 30.34 5.59
CA ARG A 119 -11.37 30.48 5.98
C ARG A 119 -10.58 29.27 5.51
N ILE A 120 -10.00 29.38 4.33
CA ILE A 120 -9.16 28.34 3.74
C ILE A 120 -7.82 28.24 4.48
N VAL A 121 -7.50 27.04 4.96
CA VAL A 121 -6.25 26.71 5.65
C VAL A 121 -5.67 25.40 5.10
N PRO A 122 -4.36 25.13 5.25
CA PRO A 122 -3.78 23.83 4.93
C PRO A 122 -4.47 22.70 5.71
N ALA A 123 -4.79 21.60 5.03
CA ALA A 123 -5.39 20.42 5.65
C ALA A 123 -4.39 19.65 6.52
N PHE A 124 -3.10 19.75 6.19
CA PHE A 124 -2.00 19.10 6.88
C PHE A 124 -0.87 20.10 7.16
N CYS A 125 -0.13 19.90 8.25
CA CYS A 125 1.00 20.74 8.59
C CYS A 125 2.15 19.93 9.20
N SER A 126 3.38 20.40 8.96
CA SER A 126 4.59 19.88 9.58
C SER A 126 4.82 20.54 10.94
N ILE A 127 5.06 19.73 11.96
CA ILE A 127 5.37 20.17 13.33
C ILE A 127 6.72 19.59 13.73
N VAL A 128 7.63 20.44 14.17
CA VAL A 128 8.93 20.01 14.69
C VAL A 128 8.76 19.71 16.18
N ARG A 129 9.11 18.48 16.60
CA ARG A 129 9.19 18.15 18.03
C ARG A 129 10.62 18.36 18.53
N PRO A 130 10.87 19.32 19.43
CA PRO A 130 12.20 19.56 19.97
C PRO A 130 12.63 18.53 21.03
N ASP A 131 11.73 17.68 21.55
CA ASP A 131 11.93 16.91 22.81
C ASP A 131 12.14 15.39 22.64
N VAL A 132 12.22 14.86 21.42
CA VAL A 132 12.20 13.39 21.21
C VAL A 132 13.59 12.80 20.89
N SER A 133 14.59 13.61 20.49
CA SER A 133 15.98 13.17 20.26
C SER A 133 16.89 14.37 19.96
N PHE A 134 18.21 14.18 19.97
CA PHE A 134 19.21 15.12 19.40
C PHE A 134 18.96 15.44 17.91
N PHE A 135 18.05 14.71 17.26
CA PHE A 135 17.53 14.98 15.92
C PHE A 135 16.11 15.52 16.02
N THR A 136 15.89 16.74 15.51
CA THR A 136 14.58 17.36 15.37
C THR A 136 13.72 16.55 14.39
N ALA A 137 12.89 15.65 14.91
CA ALA A 137 11.96 14.89 14.09
C ALA A 137 10.76 15.77 13.71
N THR A 138 10.58 16.02 12.41
CA THR A 138 9.38 16.64 11.88
C THR A 138 8.28 15.61 11.75
N GLU A 139 7.13 15.89 12.33
CA GLU A 139 5.92 15.09 12.21
C GLU A 139 4.88 15.80 11.38
N ILE A 140 3.97 15.02 10.78
CA ILE A 140 2.83 15.57 10.05
C ILE A 140 1.58 15.44 10.90
N LYS A 141 0.84 16.54 11.06
CA LYS A 141 -0.48 16.56 11.70
C LYS A 141 -1.55 17.05 10.74
N MET A 142 -2.75 16.51 10.93
CA MET A 142 -3.96 16.96 10.25
C MET A 142 -4.59 18.15 10.99
N HIS A 143 -5.24 19.04 10.25
CA HIS A 143 -6.00 20.14 10.83
C HIS A 143 -7.25 19.60 11.57
N PRO A 144 -7.63 20.14 12.75
CA PRO A 144 -8.71 19.57 13.58
C PRO A 144 -10.07 19.43 12.86
N VAL A 145 -10.35 20.31 11.89
CA VAL A 145 -11.57 20.22 11.07
C VAL A 145 -11.57 18.96 10.20
N VAL A 146 -10.41 18.58 9.66
CA VAL A 146 -10.25 17.35 8.88
C VAL A 146 -10.54 16.15 9.78
N THR A 147 -10.01 16.12 11.00
CA THR A 147 -10.28 15.04 11.97
C THR A 147 -11.77 14.94 12.28
N LYS A 148 -12.45 16.08 12.43
CA LYS A 148 -13.91 16.11 12.64
C LYS A 148 -14.68 15.59 11.43
N LEU A 149 -14.27 15.93 10.21
CA LEU A 149 -14.90 15.40 8.99
C LEU A 149 -14.84 13.87 8.96
N PHE A 150 -13.64 13.30 9.18
CA PHE A 150 -13.48 11.84 9.22
C PHE A 150 -14.26 11.15 10.35
N ASN A 151 -14.43 11.82 11.50
CA ASN A 151 -15.23 11.26 12.61
C ASN A 151 -16.75 11.36 12.39
N VAL A 152 -17.21 12.26 11.53
CA VAL A 152 -18.65 12.41 11.22
C VAL A 152 -19.11 11.30 10.27
N ASP A 153 -18.25 10.91 9.33
CA ASP A 153 -18.47 9.77 8.44
C ASP A 153 -18.10 8.45 9.13
N ASN A 154 -18.92 8.02 10.12
CA ASN A 154 -18.79 6.73 10.84
C ASN A 154 -19.02 5.48 9.94
N THR A 155 -18.93 5.61 8.63
CA THR A 155 -19.19 4.56 7.63
C THR A 155 -17.92 4.05 6.97
N GLU A 156 -16.73 4.26 7.54
CA GLU A 156 -15.51 3.71 6.96
C GLU A 156 -15.49 2.18 7.09
N SER A 157 -15.66 1.50 5.97
CA SER A 157 -15.27 0.11 5.83
C SER A 157 -13.76 0.00 6.07
N PHE A 158 -13.34 -0.83 7.03
CA PHE A 158 -11.92 -1.10 7.23
C PHE A 158 -11.31 -1.71 5.96
N THR A 159 -10.40 -0.98 5.33
CA THR A 159 -9.63 -1.49 4.19
C THR A 159 -8.34 -2.12 4.70
N PHE A 160 -8.13 -3.39 4.39
CA PHE A 160 -6.88 -4.07 4.65
C PHE A 160 -6.07 -4.20 3.37
N ASP A 161 -4.74 -4.17 3.50
CA ASP A 161 -3.85 -4.57 2.41
C ASP A 161 -4.10 -6.06 2.12
N PRO A 162 -4.30 -6.48 0.85
CA PRO A 162 -4.51 -7.89 0.50
C PRO A 162 -3.42 -8.83 1.00
N SER A 163 -2.20 -8.32 1.24
CA SER A 163 -1.07 -9.10 1.78
C SER A 163 -1.11 -9.29 3.30
N THR A 164 -1.98 -8.59 4.03
CA THR A 164 -2.12 -8.73 5.50
C THR A 164 -3.29 -9.60 5.92
N VAL A 165 -4.14 -9.99 4.97
CA VAL A 165 -5.27 -10.89 5.21
C VAL A 165 -4.97 -12.30 4.69
N PRO A 166 -5.61 -13.35 5.26
CA PRO A 166 -5.43 -14.71 4.77
C PRO A 166 -5.86 -14.87 3.30
N MET A 167 -5.13 -15.69 2.54
CA MET A 167 -5.54 -16.07 1.20
C MET A 167 -6.79 -16.96 1.24
N ILE A 168 -7.72 -16.72 0.32
CA ILE A 168 -8.96 -17.52 0.18
C ILE A 168 -8.78 -18.79 -0.67
N ILE A 169 -7.61 -18.94 -1.30
CA ILE A 169 -7.21 -20.10 -2.10
C ILE A 169 -5.85 -20.62 -1.60
N PRO A 170 -5.48 -21.88 -1.90
CA PRO A 170 -4.15 -22.39 -1.58
C PRO A 170 -3.05 -21.46 -2.13
N PRO A 171 -2.07 -21.07 -1.30
CA PRO A 171 -1.00 -20.16 -1.70
C PRO A 171 -0.09 -20.81 -2.75
N VAL A 172 0.62 -19.97 -3.50
CA VAL A 172 1.68 -20.41 -4.40
C VAL A 172 2.79 -21.09 -3.58
N PRO A 173 3.21 -22.31 -3.91
CA PRO A 173 4.29 -23.00 -3.20
C PRO A 173 5.61 -22.22 -3.23
N GLY A 174 6.31 -22.19 -2.10
CA GLY A 174 7.58 -21.48 -1.91
C GLY A 174 8.79 -22.18 -2.53
#